data_AF-A0A941ITZ9-F1
#
_entry.id   AF-A0A941ITZ9-F1
#
_cell.length_a   1.000
_cell.length_b   1.000
_cell.length_c   1.000
_cell.angle_alpha   90.00
_cell.angle_beta   90.00
_cell.angle_gamma   90.00
#
_symmetry.space_group_name_H-M   'P 1'
#
loop_
_entity.id
_entity.type
_entity.pdbx_description
1 polymer ?
#
loop_
_entity_poly.entity_id
_entity_poly.type
_entity_poly.pdbx_seq_one_letter_code
_entity_poly.pdbx_strand_id
1 'polypeptide(L)'
;MTAVAAVAALATVGVVVSNSGRHGDSVVKAVACAPATLASCLIKAPAGAIQLGFDSGWDQTTAPSVDGYASNITGDAKGMTSDTSNEVGGDGESGLVHADWNAVDGDNVDLVLLEFATLKGAQAWNDTRSAEILAAYPGQSAGIPGDSTGAAHAGAKPDSRGDFDAAYSTVVGDLVLNVAYSSPNQLETADLRNWVGTELASLHSAPAPAADAPAPAPGMEEVACENLRACLPSRPSGDVPWAWSYKSSWVSASTLTPAQFGKIWWQPNAQIAVQGAFNLADMTGVVHTSWANADDSQQADVYIAQALTEEGASFVYSRDFGEPQWGAGLKGISYAIPGEPEAQAWYTNKTDSHGLTQFTFIDQIGNVVVHAWFYFAGSLNKTLANAWAKTITDRVKASAHQVDLGLPSLAAPAIKTVAQGTCPTSDNCLAPLPAGASDTTSKSLYEANTSVSATTYATEYDTLYGLQYGTWLTADGFQSAEHREWSAKSGATADAVVLKFGSAAQAKASATIEYGLSDEAERSCTVSAAADTLCLAEPVSTSDYYQTETVQVLAWKGDYEVRVTVAISDRADLAEAYAWAEQQLALLPAA
;
A
#
# COMPACT_ATOMS: atom_id res chain seq x y z
N MET A 1 -52.41 60.74 2.22
CA MET A 1 -51.81 59.61 2.97
C MET A 1 -50.56 59.21 2.23
N THR A 2 -49.41 59.66 2.72
CA THR A 2 -48.10 59.43 2.14
C THR A 2 -47.15 59.32 3.33
N ALA A 3 -46.71 58.10 3.62
CA ALA A 3 -45.76 57.81 4.68
C ALA A 3 -44.35 58.01 4.12
N VAL A 4 -43.58 58.89 4.75
CA VAL A 4 -42.13 59.01 4.55
C VAL A 4 -41.48 58.13 5.63
N ALA A 5 -40.88 57.03 5.21
CA ALA A 5 -40.08 56.17 6.09
C ALA A 5 -38.71 56.81 6.30
N ALA A 6 -38.35 57.06 7.56
CA ALA A 6 -37.02 57.49 7.95
C ALA A 6 -36.08 56.28 7.97
N VAL A 7 -35.02 56.36 7.18
CA VAL A 7 -33.89 55.42 7.19
C VAL A 7 -33.06 55.69 8.45
N ALA A 8 -33.04 54.73 9.38
CA ALA A 8 -32.10 54.70 10.49
C ALA A 8 -30.87 53.90 10.06
N ALA A 9 -29.74 54.59 9.90
CA ALA A 9 -28.44 53.95 9.72
C ALA A 9 -28.02 53.29 11.03
N LEU A 10 -28.04 51.95 11.08
CA LEU A 10 -27.37 51.17 12.10
C LEU A 10 -25.88 51.13 11.76
N ALA A 11 -25.10 51.93 12.49
CA ALA A 11 -23.66 51.76 12.57
C ALA A 11 -23.37 50.46 13.35
N THR A 12 -23.02 49.39 12.64
CA THR A 12 -22.37 48.22 13.24
C THR A 12 -20.98 48.65 13.71
N VAL A 13 -20.84 48.83 15.02
CA VAL A 13 -19.54 48.93 15.68
C VAL A 13 -18.90 47.55 15.56
N GLY A 14 -18.04 47.37 14.56
CA GLY A 14 -17.15 46.22 14.49
C GLY A 14 -16.23 46.26 15.69
N VAL A 15 -16.39 45.31 16.60
CA VAL A 15 -15.37 45.02 17.61
C VAL A 15 -14.20 44.40 16.85
N VAL A 16 -13.24 45.22 16.45
CA VAL A 16 -11.91 44.73 16.08
C VAL A 16 -11.28 44.26 17.38
N VAL A 17 -11.32 42.96 17.64
CA VAL A 17 -10.43 42.34 18.61
C VAL A 17 -9.04 42.47 18.02
N SER A 18 -8.35 43.54 18.38
CA SER A 18 -6.91 43.64 18.16
C SER A 18 -6.27 42.74 19.20
N ASN A 19 -5.99 41.50 18.83
CA ASN A 19 -5.01 40.70 19.56
C ASN A 19 -3.72 41.51 19.53
N SER A 20 -3.33 42.08 20.67
CA SER A 20 -2.07 42.79 20.83
C SER A 20 -0.96 41.84 20.39
N GLY A 21 -0.32 42.19 19.28
CA GLY A 21 0.53 41.32 18.48
C GLY A 21 1.49 40.50 19.33
N ARG A 22 1.36 39.19 19.20
CA ARG A 22 2.54 38.34 19.31
C ARG A 22 3.45 38.84 18.16
N HIS A 23 4.67 39.24 18.50
CA HIS A 23 5.68 39.66 17.56
C HIS A 23 7.01 39.07 18.02
N GLY A 24 7.49 38.08 17.29
CA GLY A 24 8.78 37.41 17.46
C GLY A 24 9.20 36.83 16.11
N ASP A 25 10.49 36.64 15.89
CA ASP A 25 10.99 35.98 14.68
C ASP A 25 10.51 34.53 14.66
N SER A 26 9.69 34.13 13.67
CA SER A 26 9.33 32.73 13.36
C SER A 26 10.48 31.93 12.74
N VAL A 27 11.71 32.43 12.88
CA VAL A 27 12.92 31.77 12.40
C VAL A 27 13.18 30.52 13.24
N VAL A 28 13.07 29.37 12.59
CA VAL A 28 13.37 28.06 13.15
C VAL A 28 14.81 27.66 12.85
N LYS A 29 15.29 26.60 13.52
CA LYS A 29 16.63 26.07 13.32
C LYS A 29 16.59 24.58 13.15
N ALA A 30 17.39 24.09 12.20
CA ALA A 30 17.54 22.68 11.98
C ALA A 30 18.09 22.00 13.24
N VAL A 31 17.63 20.78 13.48
CA VAL A 31 18.04 19.94 14.59
C VAL A 31 18.87 18.78 14.07
N ALA A 32 19.64 18.16 14.96
CA ALA A 32 20.34 16.93 14.64
C ALA A 32 19.34 15.78 14.73
N CYS A 33 18.92 15.25 13.58
CA CYS A 33 18.00 14.12 13.53
C CYS A 33 18.72 12.80 13.88
N ALA A 34 18.18 12.08 14.86
CA ALA A 34 18.56 10.71 15.18
C ALA A 34 17.32 9.82 15.08
N PRO A 35 17.13 9.07 13.97
CA PRO A 35 15.91 8.30 13.72
C PRO A 35 15.51 7.34 14.85
N ALA A 36 16.50 6.73 15.53
CA ALA A 36 16.30 5.90 16.72
C ALA A 36 15.58 6.61 17.89
N THR A 37 15.46 7.94 17.83
CA THR A 37 14.57 8.74 18.66
C THR A 37 13.87 9.72 17.74
N LEU A 38 12.86 9.25 17.00
CA LEU A 38 12.22 9.97 15.90
C LEU A 38 11.82 11.42 16.26
N ALA A 39 11.34 11.68 17.48
CA ALA A 39 11.00 13.03 17.96
C ALA A 39 12.20 14.01 18.01
N SER A 40 13.44 13.50 17.97
CA SER A 40 14.65 14.33 17.87
C SER A 40 14.85 14.95 16.49
N CYS A 41 14.16 14.43 15.48
CA CYS A 41 14.22 14.89 14.10
C CYS A 41 13.35 16.11 13.86
N LEU A 42 12.29 16.29 14.64
CA LEU A 42 11.40 17.44 14.59
C LEU A 42 12.08 18.72 15.09
N ILE A 43 12.00 19.78 14.30
CA ILE A 43 12.44 21.12 14.72
C ILE A 43 11.66 21.60 15.94
N LYS A 44 12.35 22.38 16.77
CA LYS A 44 11.77 22.91 18.01
C LYS A 44 10.97 24.17 17.73
N ALA A 45 9.88 24.33 18.47
CA ALA A 45 9.09 25.55 18.48
C ALA A 45 9.98 26.79 18.73
N PRO A 46 9.79 27.89 17.97
CA PRO A 46 10.52 29.13 18.18
C PRO A 46 10.16 29.75 19.53
N ALA A 47 11.04 30.60 20.04
CA ALA A 47 10.86 31.19 21.35
C ALA A 47 9.57 32.03 21.40
N GLY A 48 8.65 31.68 22.30
CA GLY A 48 7.36 32.37 22.47
C GLY A 48 6.20 31.77 21.69
N ALA A 49 6.44 30.76 20.85
CA ALA A 49 5.38 29.94 20.30
C ALA A 49 4.64 29.19 21.43
N ILE A 50 3.37 28.92 21.19
CA ILE A 50 2.58 28.06 22.07
C ILE A 50 2.17 26.82 21.30
N GLN A 51 2.01 25.72 22.00
CA GLN A 51 1.39 24.53 21.44
C GLN A 51 -0.07 24.85 21.06
N LEU A 52 -0.59 24.21 20.00
CA LEU A 52 -2.00 24.36 19.66
C LEU A 52 -2.85 23.74 20.78
N GLY A 53 -4.12 24.13 20.82
CA GLY A 53 -5.03 23.69 21.88
C GLY A 53 -6.46 23.58 21.39
N PHE A 54 -6.61 23.39 20.08
CA PHE A 54 -7.90 23.24 19.41
C PHE A 54 -8.45 21.84 19.62
N ASP A 55 -7.59 20.81 19.57
CA ASP A 55 -7.91 19.44 19.97
C ASP A 55 -6.90 18.92 21.00
N SER A 56 -7.32 18.84 22.26
CA SER A 56 -6.47 18.41 23.37
C SER A 56 -5.91 16.98 23.24
N GLY A 57 -6.41 16.16 22.31
CA GLY A 57 -5.90 14.81 22.06
C GLY A 57 -4.75 14.75 21.04
N TRP A 58 -4.87 15.49 19.94
CA TRP A 58 -3.89 15.55 18.85
C TRP A 58 -2.80 16.58 19.15
N ASP A 59 -3.22 17.83 19.37
CA ASP A 59 -2.40 19.02 19.61
C ASP A 59 -1.53 18.95 20.88
N GLN A 60 -1.58 17.87 21.66
CA GLN A 60 -0.79 17.72 22.90
C GLN A 60 0.08 16.47 22.91
N THR A 61 0.01 15.66 21.86
CA THR A 61 0.66 14.35 21.82
C THR A 61 1.85 14.38 20.87
N THR A 62 3.05 14.17 21.40
CA THR A 62 4.29 14.11 20.61
C THR A 62 4.50 12.77 19.90
N ALA A 63 3.75 11.74 20.30
CA ALA A 63 3.74 10.40 19.68
C ALA A 63 2.29 9.88 19.61
N PRO A 64 1.49 10.38 18.64
CA PRO A 64 0.11 9.94 18.45
C PRO A 64 0.02 8.43 18.20
N SER A 65 -1.13 7.83 18.49
CA SER A 65 -1.45 6.51 17.92
C SER A 65 -1.78 6.66 16.43
N VAL A 66 -1.63 5.57 15.67
CA VAL A 66 -2.06 5.51 14.26
C VAL A 66 -3.55 5.90 14.09
N ASP A 67 -4.43 5.45 14.98
CA ASP A 67 -5.84 5.88 14.99
C ASP A 67 -5.99 7.39 15.27
N GLY A 68 -5.14 7.93 16.14
CA GLY A 68 -5.10 9.37 16.45
C GLY A 68 -4.65 10.18 15.25
N TYR A 69 -3.61 9.74 14.54
CA TYR A 69 -3.17 10.33 13.28
C TYR A 69 -4.25 10.28 12.20
N ALA A 70 -4.79 9.10 11.92
CA ALA A 70 -5.84 8.89 10.92
C ALA A 70 -7.06 9.80 11.16
N SER A 71 -7.48 9.96 12.42
CA SER A 71 -8.65 10.77 12.77
C SER A 71 -8.44 12.27 12.63
N ASN A 72 -7.19 12.75 12.61
CA ASN A 72 -6.88 14.18 12.59
C ASN A 72 -6.38 14.67 11.24
N ILE A 73 -5.62 13.85 10.49
CA ILE A 73 -5.22 14.20 9.12
C ILE A 73 -6.43 14.28 8.17
N THR A 74 -7.45 13.44 8.39
CA THR A 74 -8.72 13.43 7.65
C THR A 74 -9.61 14.65 7.94
N GLY A 75 -9.38 15.35 9.06
CA GLY A 75 -10.14 16.54 9.46
C GLY A 75 -9.84 17.76 8.57
N ASP A 76 -8.58 17.90 8.17
CA ASP A 76 -8.10 18.98 7.30
C ASP A 76 -8.17 18.61 5.81
N ALA A 77 -7.94 17.33 5.48
CA ALA A 77 -8.13 16.79 4.13
C ALA A 77 -9.56 16.28 3.93
N LYS A 78 -10.49 17.18 3.57
CA LYS A 78 -11.87 16.82 3.21
C LYS A 78 -11.91 15.75 2.12
N GLY A 79 -12.16 14.50 2.50
CA GLY A 79 -12.36 13.39 1.57
C GLY A 79 -11.64 12.11 1.95
N MET A 80 -10.67 12.13 2.86
CA MET A 80 -9.97 10.92 3.30
C MET A 80 -10.93 9.94 4.00
N THR A 81 -10.80 8.65 3.71
CA THR A 81 -11.68 7.59 4.22
C THR A 81 -11.33 7.24 5.67
N SER A 82 -12.24 6.57 6.38
CA SER A 82 -12.02 6.07 7.75
C SER A 82 -11.01 4.91 7.84
N ASP A 83 -10.38 4.51 6.73
CA ASP A 83 -9.48 3.34 6.66
C ASP A 83 -7.99 3.69 6.78
N THR A 84 -7.63 4.98 6.88
CA THR A 84 -6.23 5.44 7.02
C THR A 84 -5.50 4.76 8.18
N SER A 85 -6.18 4.35 9.26
CA SER A 85 -5.53 3.64 10.36
C SER A 85 -5.20 2.17 10.08
N ASN A 86 -6.00 1.51 9.23
CA ASN A 86 -5.70 0.15 8.76
C ASN A 86 -4.55 0.15 7.75
N GLU A 87 -4.42 1.23 6.98
CA GLU A 87 -3.44 1.38 5.90
C GLU A 87 -2.07 1.78 6.44
N VAL A 88 -1.97 2.79 7.31
CA VAL A 88 -0.69 3.19 7.95
C VAL A 88 -0.05 2.01 8.70
N GLY A 89 -0.85 1.23 9.43
CA GLY A 89 -0.36 0.02 10.10
C GLY A 89 -0.10 -1.16 9.16
N GLY A 90 -0.76 -1.20 8.00
CA GLY A 90 -0.62 -2.25 6.98
C GLY A 90 0.69 -2.13 6.19
N ASP A 91 1.13 -0.89 5.94
CA ASP A 91 2.31 -0.54 5.13
C ASP A 91 3.63 -0.59 5.90
N GLY A 92 3.60 -1.07 7.15
CA GLY A 92 4.80 -1.33 7.94
C GLY A 92 5.36 -0.09 8.66
N GLU A 93 4.49 0.86 9.04
CA GLU A 93 4.84 1.92 9.98
C GLU A 93 5.43 1.32 11.27
N SER A 94 6.55 1.89 11.70
CA SER A 94 7.28 1.50 12.91
C SER A 94 7.41 2.62 13.93
N GLY A 95 7.14 3.87 13.53
CA GLY A 95 7.14 5.01 14.43
C GLY A 95 6.36 6.21 13.89
N LEU A 96 5.75 6.96 14.80
CA LEU A 96 5.00 8.17 14.50
C LEU A 96 5.27 9.23 15.55
N VAL A 97 5.67 10.42 15.12
CA VAL A 97 5.85 11.59 15.99
C VAL A 97 5.26 12.83 15.38
N HIS A 98 4.91 13.76 16.26
CA HIS A 98 4.12 14.93 15.92
C HIS A 98 4.58 16.16 16.72
N ALA A 99 4.50 17.32 16.09
CA ALA A 99 4.87 18.62 16.64
C ALA A 99 3.98 19.72 16.07
N ASP A 100 3.23 20.42 16.94
CA ASP A 100 2.22 21.39 16.53
C ASP A 100 2.31 22.73 17.29
N TRP A 101 2.49 23.84 16.58
CA TRP A 101 2.72 25.12 17.24
C TRP A 101 1.92 26.25 16.57
N ASN A 102 1.40 27.17 17.40
CA ASN A 102 1.06 28.53 16.96
C ASN A 102 2.31 29.39 17.18
N ALA A 103 2.88 29.83 16.07
CA ALA A 103 4.02 30.72 16.00
C ALA A 103 3.68 32.13 16.54
N VAL A 104 4.71 32.94 16.71
CA VAL A 104 4.58 34.24 17.36
C VAL A 104 3.95 35.28 16.42
N ASP A 105 3.85 35.05 15.12
CA ASP A 105 3.11 35.86 14.16
C ASP A 105 1.61 35.50 14.07
N GLY A 106 1.23 34.36 14.64
CA GLY A 106 -0.13 33.82 14.58
C GLY A 106 -0.28 32.68 13.57
N ASP A 107 0.78 32.34 12.82
CA ASP A 107 0.79 31.20 11.92
C ASP A 107 0.78 29.89 12.71
N ASN A 108 0.14 28.86 12.17
CA ASN A 108 0.18 27.51 12.74
C ASN A 108 1.00 26.60 11.86
N VAL A 109 1.72 25.69 12.49
CA VAL A 109 2.42 24.60 11.81
C VAL A 109 2.19 23.32 12.57
N ASP A 110 1.89 22.26 11.84
CA ASP A 110 1.77 20.89 12.29
C ASP A 110 2.75 20.06 11.44
N LEU A 111 3.70 19.42 12.12
CA LEU A 111 4.72 18.57 11.54
C LEU A 111 4.49 17.15 12.03
N VAL A 112 4.29 16.22 11.09
CA VAL A 112 4.20 14.79 11.37
C VAL A 112 5.33 14.07 10.65
N LEU A 113 6.03 13.22 11.39
CA LEU A 113 6.96 12.24 10.83
C LEU A 113 6.41 10.84 11.04
N LEU A 114 6.39 10.07 9.94
CA LEU A 114 6.13 8.64 9.93
C LEU A 114 7.45 7.93 9.62
N GLU A 115 7.80 6.92 10.39
CA GLU A 115 8.94 6.03 10.18
C GLU A 115 8.45 4.66 9.72
N PHE A 116 9.05 4.13 8.68
CA PHE A 116 8.75 2.83 8.12
C PHE A 116 9.92 1.87 8.30
N ALA A 117 9.64 0.58 8.27
CA ALA A 117 10.69 -0.43 8.36
C ALA A 117 11.64 -0.45 7.14
N THR A 118 11.23 0.13 6.00
CA THR A 118 11.93 0.08 4.71
C THR A 118 11.77 1.40 3.94
N LEU A 119 12.72 1.68 3.04
CA LEU A 119 12.65 2.81 2.10
C LEU A 119 11.41 2.70 1.21
N LYS A 120 11.13 1.51 0.68
CA LYS A 120 9.95 1.22 -0.15
C LYS A 120 8.64 1.41 0.60
N GLY A 121 8.59 1.07 1.89
CA GLY A 121 7.39 1.29 2.70
C GLY A 121 7.05 2.77 2.81
N ALA A 122 8.05 3.60 3.11
CA ALA A 122 7.89 5.06 3.15
C ALA A 122 7.49 5.63 1.78
N GLN A 123 8.11 5.15 0.70
CA GLN A 123 7.81 5.59 -0.65
C GLN A 123 6.38 5.21 -1.07
N ALA A 124 5.98 3.95 -0.90
CA ALA A 124 4.64 3.48 -1.25
C ALA A 124 3.54 4.22 -0.48
N TRP A 125 3.79 4.48 0.81
CA TRP A 125 2.88 5.30 1.61
C TRP A 125 2.76 6.72 1.05
N ASN A 126 3.89 7.36 0.76
CA ASN A 126 3.89 8.74 0.28
C ASN A 126 3.26 8.84 -1.12
N ASP A 127 3.54 7.89 -2.01
CA ASP A 127 3.04 7.90 -3.38
C ASP A 127 1.51 7.83 -3.42
N THR A 128 0.90 7.08 -2.50
CA THR A 128 -0.55 6.97 -2.38
C THR A 128 -1.18 8.15 -1.63
N ARG A 129 -0.54 8.68 -0.58
CA ARG A 129 -1.18 9.64 0.35
C ARG A 129 -0.75 11.08 0.20
N SER A 130 0.44 11.35 -0.33
CA SER A 130 0.88 12.73 -0.56
C SER A 130 -0.07 13.43 -1.54
N ALA A 131 -0.49 12.74 -2.60
CA ALA A 131 -1.51 13.21 -3.53
C ALA A 131 -2.83 13.59 -2.83
N GLU A 132 -3.35 12.73 -1.95
CA GLU A 132 -4.61 13.00 -1.21
C GLU A 132 -4.49 14.22 -0.30
N ILE A 133 -3.38 14.33 0.44
CA ILE A 133 -3.08 15.44 1.32
C ILE A 133 -3.00 16.73 0.52
N LEU A 134 -2.26 16.74 -0.59
CA LEU A 134 -2.06 17.94 -1.40
C LEU A 134 -3.31 18.34 -2.19
N ALA A 135 -4.14 17.38 -2.61
CA ALA A 135 -5.39 17.65 -3.34
C ALA A 135 -6.42 18.45 -2.53
N ALA A 136 -6.33 18.41 -1.19
CA ALA A 136 -7.15 19.26 -0.32
C ALA A 136 -6.81 20.77 -0.48
N TYR A 137 -5.68 21.10 -1.09
CA TYR A 137 -5.13 22.46 -1.21
C TYR A 137 -4.91 22.88 -2.68
N PRO A 138 -5.96 23.06 -3.50
CA PRO A 138 -5.85 23.27 -4.96
C PRO A 138 -5.43 24.69 -5.38
N GLY A 139 -4.92 25.50 -4.46
CA GLY A 139 -4.55 26.90 -4.66
C GLY A 139 -3.10 27.09 -5.11
N GLN A 140 -2.46 28.14 -4.61
CA GLN A 140 -1.10 28.49 -5.04
C GLN A 140 -0.07 27.48 -4.52
N SER A 141 0.81 27.02 -5.41
CA SER A 141 1.97 26.20 -5.03
C SER A 141 3.20 27.05 -4.70
N ALA A 142 4.00 26.55 -3.76
CA ALA A 142 5.27 27.13 -3.35
C ALA A 142 6.38 26.07 -3.34
N GLY A 143 7.39 26.23 -4.19
CA GLY A 143 8.57 25.37 -4.14
C GLY A 143 9.30 25.46 -2.80
N ILE A 144 9.83 24.33 -2.32
CA ILE A 144 10.43 24.17 -1.00
C ILE A 144 11.96 24.10 -1.08
N PRO A 145 12.71 24.86 -0.27
CA PRO A 145 14.17 24.76 -0.24
C PRO A 145 14.63 23.37 0.19
N GLY A 146 15.54 22.76 -0.58
CA GLY A 146 16.09 21.43 -0.29
C GLY A 146 15.33 20.28 -0.94
N ASP A 147 14.19 20.55 -1.58
CA ASP A 147 13.45 19.61 -2.41
C ASP A 147 13.21 20.25 -3.79
N SER A 148 13.91 19.75 -4.81
CA SER A 148 13.80 20.28 -6.17
C SER A 148 12.55 19.81 -6.92
N THR A 149 11.88 18.78 -6.41
CA THR A 149 10.77 18.08 -7.05
C THR A 149 9.43 18.37 -6.36
N GLY A 150 9.43 18.63 -5.06
CA GLY A 150 8.22 18.91 -4.28
C GLY A 150 7.86 20.39 -4.18
N ALA A 151 6.56 20.63 -3.98
CA ALA A 151 6.00 21.93 -3.68
C ALA A 151 4.95 21.80 -2.58
N ALA A 152 4.84 22.82 -1.73
CA ALA A 152 3.71 22.95 -0.85
C ALA A 152 2.53 23.53 -1.63
N HIS A 153 1.32 23.10 -1.31
CA HIS A 153 0.08 23.51 -1.97
C HIS A 153 -0.83 24.20 -0.95
N ALA A 154 -1.32 25.39 -1.28
CA ALA A 154 -2.20 26.17 -0.39
C ALA A 154 -3.67 26.07 -0.79
N GLY A 155 -4.59 26.29 0.15
CA GLY A 155 -6.02 26.38 -0.14
C GLY A 155 -6.31 27.51 -1.13
N ALA A 156 -7.25 27.29 -2.05
CA ALA A 156 -7.64 28.31 -3.03
C ALA A 156 -8.35 29.53 -2.42
N LYS A 157 -8.79 29.42 -1.16
CA LYS A 157 -9.49 30.45 -0.39
C LYS A 157 -9.22 30.24 1.09
N PRO A 158 -9.36 31.29 1.92
CA PRO A 158 -9.22 31.13 3.35
C PRO A 158 -10.35 30.26 3.91
N ASP A 159 -10.08 29.63 5.04
CA ASP A 159 -11.02 28.82 5.79
C ASP A 159 -12.11 29.68 6.48
N SER A 160 -12.91 29.05 7.34
CA SER A 160 -13.96 29.76 8.08
C SER A 160 -13.45 30.73 9.15
N ARG A 161 -12.18 30.62 9.54
CA ARG A 161 -11.48 31.50 10.49
C ARG A 161 -10.78 32.65 9.78
N GLY A 162 -10.58 32.54 8.46
CA GLY A 162 -9.86 33.53 7.66
C GLY A 162 -8.41 33.15 7.40
N ASP A 163 -8.02 31.92 7.73
CA ASP A 163 -6.66 31.41 7.60
C ASP A 163 -6.46 30.77 6.22
N PHE A 164 -5.28 30.96 5.64
CA PHE A 164 -4.87 30.26 4.42
C PHE A 164 -4.06 29.04 4.81
N ASP A 165 -4.68 27.88 4.69
CA ASP A 165 -4.02 26.61 4.96
C ASP A 165 -3.17 26.16 3.77
N ALA A 166 -2.09 25.42 4.02
CA ALA A 166 -1.24 24.80 3.03
C ALA A 166 -0.69 23.48 3.56
N ALA A 167 -0.42 22.55 2.66
CA ALA A 167 0.22 21.29 3.00
C ALA A 167 1.43 20.98 2.14
N TYR A 168 2.31 20.14 2.68
CA TYR A 168 3.46 19.58 2.01
C TYR A 168 3.67 18.14 2.50
N SER A 169 4.07 17.25 1.60
CA SER A 169 4.33 15.85 1.91
C SER A 169 5.52 15.37 1.08
N THR A 170 6.47 14.66 1.70
CA THR A 170 7.65 14.13 1.00
C THR A 170 8.31 12.97 1.76
N VAL A 171 9.18 12.24 1.06
CA VAL A 171 9.98 11.12 1.59
C VAL A 171 11.43 11.53 1.81
N VAL A 172 12.00 11.16 2.96
CA VAL A 172 13.42 11.27 3.25
C VAL A 172 13.94 9.96 3.83
N GLY A 173 14.46 9.08 2.98
CA GLY A 173 14.88 7.74 3.40
C GLY A 173 13.67 6.86 3.69
N ASP A 174 13.62 6.29 4.90
CA ASP A 174 12.52 5.46 5.43
C ASP A 174 11.52 6.31 6.24
N LEU A 175 11.61 7.63 6.12
CA LEU A 175 10.74 8.60 6.77
C LEU A 175 9.84 9.29 5.75
N VAL A 176 8.61 9.58 6.17
CA VAL A 176 7.71 10.51 5.47
C VAL A 176 7.50 11.73 6.36
N LEU A 177 7.68 12.91 5.78
CA LEU A 177 7.33 14.19 6.38
C LEU A 177 6.01 14.70 5.81
N ASN A 178 5.03 14.91 6.69
CA ASN A 178 3.81 15.66 6.37
C ASN A 178 3.80 16.96 7.15
N VAL A 179 3.46 18.04 6.46
CA VAL A 179 3.37 19.38 7.03
C VAL A 179 2.01 19.97 6.70
N ALA A 180 1.30 20.44 7.71
CA ALA A 180 0.19 21.36 7.55
C ALA A 180 0.60 22.73 8.12
N TYR A 181 0.34 23.78 7.38
CA TYR A 181 0.68 25.15 7.73
C TYR A 181 -0.53 26.04 7.51
N SER A 182 -0.78 27.02 8.38
CA SER A 182 -1.82 28.02 8.14
C SER A 182 -1.38 29.40 8.56
N SER A 183 -1.74 30.41 7.78
CA SER A 183 -1.41 31.80 8.08
C SER A 183 -2.64 32.73 7.97
N PRO A 184 -2.84 33.68 8.90
CA PRO A 184 -4.01 34.54 8.88
C PRO A 184 -4.06 35.49 7.68
N ASN A 185 -5.23 35.63 7.05
CA ASN A 185 -5.55 36.59 5.98
C ASN A 185 -4.86 36.40 4.63
N GLN A 186 -3.64 35.86 4.58
CA GLN A 186 -2.90 35.56 3.35
C GLN A 186 -1.86 34.46 3.60
N LEU A 187 -1.51 33.70 2.56
CA LEU A 187 -0.42 32.72 2.63
C LEU A 187 0.95 33.42 2.74
N GLU A 188 1.69 33.17 3.82
CA GLU A 188 3.06 33.68 3.97
C GLU A 188 4.10 32.69 3.45
N THR A 189 4.25 32.63 2.11
CA THR A 189 5.14 31.67 1.44
C THR A 189 6.60 31.67 1.94
N ALA A 190 7.11 32.80 2.42
CA ALA A 190 8.47 32.88 2.96
C ALA A 190 8.60 32.13 4.28
N ASP A 191 7.59 32.21 5.15
CA ASP A 191 7.60 31.54 6.44
C ASP A 191 7.36 30.03 6.27
N LEU A 192 6.38 29.64 5.45
CA LEU A 192 6.18 28.24 5.03
C LEU A 192 7.48 27.58 4.54
N ARG A 193 8.24 28.27 3.67
CA ARG A 193 9.54 27.77 3.17
C ARG A 193 10.60 27.67 4.26
N ASN A 194 10.58 28.57 5.23
CA ASN A 194 11.49 28.56 6.37
C ASN A 194 11.19 27.35 7.27
N TRP A 195 9.93 27.07 7.59
CA TRP A 195 9.53 25.89 8.35
C TRP A 195 9.88 24.58 7.64
N VAL A 196 9.31 24.36 6.46
CA VAL A 196 9.46 23.10 5.73
C VAL A 196 10.92 22.86 5.33
N GLY A 197 11.60 23.89 4.79
CA GLY A 197 12.99 23.77 4.36
C GLY A 197 13.96 23.50 5.52
N THR A 198 13.65 23.99 6.72
CA THR A 198 14.46 23.74 7.93
C THR A 198 14.24 22.33 8.49
N GLU A 199 13.00 21.84 8.47
CA GLU A 199 12.71 20.45 8.82
C GLU A 199 13.41 19.47 7.86
N LEU A 200 13.29 19.68 6.55
CA LEU A 200 13.99 18.87 5.54
C LEU A 200 15.51 18.87 5.71
N ALA A 201 16.09 20.03 6.04
CA ALA A 201 17.51 20.10 6.32
C ALA A 201 17.92 19.26 7.55
N SER A 202 17.02 19.14 8.54
CA SER A 202 17.20 18.29 9.72
C SER A 202 17.15 16.81 9.33
N LEU A 203 16.15 16.41 8.53
CA LEU A 203 15.99 15.03 8.06
C LEU A 203 17.13 14.58 7.15
N HIS A 204 17.54 15.40 6.19
CA HIS A 204 18.69 15.10 5.31
C HIS A 204 20.03 15.02 6.05
N SER A 205 20.11 15.50 7.30
CA SER A 205 21.30 15.34 8.14
C SER A 205 21.36 14.01 8.89
N ALA A 206 20.26 13.24 8.88
CA ALA A 206 20.20 11.92 9.50
C ALA A 206 21.16 10.94 8.82
N PRO A 207 21.66 9.92 9.55
CA PRO A 207 22.30 8.78 8.91
C PRO A 207 21.35 8.16 7.89
N ALA A 208 21.84 7.86 6.68
CA ALA A 208 21.05 7.15 5.70
C ALA A 208 20.60 5.80 6.27
N PRO A 209 19.31 5.43 6.12
CA PRO A 209 18.82 4.13 6.55
C PRO A 209 19.48 3.00 5.75
N ALA A 210 19.30 1.76 6.22
CA ALA A 210 19.75 0.61 5.46
C ALA A 210 19.03 0.57 4.11
N ALA A 211 19.75 0.22 3.04
CA ALA A 211 19.11 -0.05 1.77
C ALA A 211 18.18 -1.25 1.93
N ASP A 212 17.02 -1.18 1.27
CA ASP A 212 16.08 -2.29 1.25
C ASP A 212 16.75 -3.54 0.69
N ALA A 213 16.28 -4.70 1.16
CA ALA A 213 16.61 -5.94 0.50
C ALA A 213 16.26 -5.81 -1.00
N PRO A 214 17.18 -6.20 -1.90
CA PRO A 214 16.86 -6.23 -3.31
C PRO A 214 15.60 -7.07 -3.49
N ALA A 215 14.68 -6.62 -4.34
CA ALA A 215 13.56 -7.46 -4.74
C ALA A 215 14.14 -8.80 -5.27
N PRO A 216 13.48 -9.93 -5.01
CA PRO A 216 13.91 -11.22 -5.55
C PRO A 216 14.20 -11.05 -7.04
N ALA A 217 15.42 -11.42 -7.46
CA ALA A 217 15.77 -11.33 -8.87
C ALA A 217 14.87 -12.30 -9.65
N PRO A 218 14.34 -11.92 -10.83
CA PRO A 218 13.56 -12.82 -11.66
C PRO A 218 14.30 -14.15 -11.85
N GLY A 219 13.65 -15.26 -11.55
CA GLY A 219 14.31 -16.56 -11.55
C GLY A 219 13.40 -17.73 -11.26
N MET A 220 13.97 -18.92 -11.47
CA MET A 220 13.28 -20.17 -11.15
C MET A 220 13.22 -20.36 -9.64
N GLU A 221 12.01 -20.41 -9.10
CA GLU A 221 11.73 -20.75 -7.70
C GLU A 221 10.93 -22.05 -7.62
N GLU A 222 11.10 -22.78 -6.50
CA GLU A 222 10.24 -23.92 -6.20
C GLU A 222 8.94 -23.43 -5.55
N VAL A 223 7.82 -23.65 -6.24
CA VAL A 223 6.48 -23.37 -5.69
C VAL A 223 5.75 -24.68 -5.43
N ALA A 224 4.97 -24.72 -4.35
CA ALA A 224 4.15 -25.87 -4.00
C ALA A 224 2.71 -25.44 -3.68
N CYS A 225 1.76 -26.35 -3.88
CA CYS A 225 0.36 -26.18 -3.47
C CYS A 225 -0.43 -25.06 -4.17
N GLU A 226 -0.50 -25.10 -5.51
CA GLU A 226 -1.31 -24.16 -6.34
C GLU A 226 -2.74 -23.98 -5.92
N ASN A 227 -3.28 -25.03 -5.34
CA ASN A 227 -4.44 -24.92 -4.51
C ASN A 227 -4.05 -25.38 -3.11
N LEU A 228 -3.84 -24.43 -2.20
CA LEU A 228 -3.47 -24.73 -0.82
C LEU A 228 -4.36 -25.79 -0.18
N ARG A 229 -5.68 -25.72 -0.40
CA ARG A 229 -6.62 -26.71 0.14
C ARG A 229 -6.40 -28.10 -0.42
N ALA A 230 -5.98 -28.23 -1.68
CA ALA A 230 -5.67 -29.51 -2.29
C ALA A 230 -4.49 -30.21 -1.60
N CYS A 231 -3.60 -29.45 -0.96
CA CYS A 231 -2.47 -29.98 -0.19
C CYS A 231 -2.79 -30.40 1.24
N LEU A 232 -3.96 -30.03 1.80
CA LEU A 232 -4.34 -30.48 3.13
C LEU A 232 -4.45 -32.01 3.19
N PRO A 233 -3.97 -32.69 4.24
CA PRO A 233 -4.16 -34.13 4.36
C PRO A 233 -5.65 -34.46 4.46
N SER A 234 -6.04 -35.62 3.91
CA SER A 234 -7.38 -36.16 4.17
C SER A 234 -7.47 -36.66 5.60
N ARG A 235 -8.56 -36.33 6.29
CA ARG A 235 -8.84 -36.86 7.62
C ARG A 235 -8.86 -38.40 7.59
N PRO A 236 -8.27 -39.10 8.57
CA PRO A 236 -8.35 -40.55 8.65
C PRO A 236 -9.80 -41.06 8.74
N SER A 237 -10.02 -42.27 8.24
CA SER A 237 -11.35 -42.89 8.29
C SER A 237 -11.78 -43.18 9.74
N GLY A 238 -12.98 -42.74 10.11
CA GLY A 238 -13.52 -42.90 11.47
C GLY A 238 -13.27 -41.71 12.40
N ASP A 239 -12.36 -40.80 12.03
CA ASP A 239 -12.12 -39.58 12.78
C ASP A 239 -13.18 -38.52 12.46
N VAL A 240 -13.33 -37.56 13.36
CA VAL A 240 -14.25 -36.42 13.27
C VAL A 240 -13.48 -35.10 13.28
N PRO A 241 -14.04 -33.98 12.79
CA PRO A 241 -13.38 -32.68 12.94
C PRO A 241 -13.16 -32.40 14.42
N TRP A 242 -11.95 -31.96 14.78
CA TRP A 242 -11.66 -31.57 16.14
C TRP A 242 -12.31 -30.22 16.43
N ALA A 243 -13.14 -30.14 17.47
CA ALA A 243 -13.85 -28.93 17.85
C ALA A 243 -13.62 -28.65 19.34
N TRP A 244 -12.57 -27.89 19.67
CA TRP A 244 -12.37 -27.50 21.07
C TRP A 244 -13.32 -26.35 21.44
N SER A 245 -14.24 -26.63 22.37
CA SER A 245 -15.27 -25.70 22.81
C SER A 245 -14.74 -24.75 23.90
N TYR A 246 -14.43 -23.52 23.52
CA TYR A 246 -14.82 -22.35 24.34
C TYR A 246 -14.93 -21.02 23.58
N LYS A 247 -14.37 -20.85 22.37
CA LYS A 247 -14.52 -19.61 21.56
C LYS A 247 -14.36 -19.78 20.04
N SER A 248 -14.48 -20.99 19.52
CA SER A 248 -13.95 -21.30 18.19
C SER A 248 -15.02 -21.07 17.10
N SER A 249 -14.91 -19.97 16.34
CA SER A 249 -15.55 -19.80 15.02
C SER A 249 -14.92 -20.70 13.94
N TRP A 250 -14.44 -21.88 14.34
CA TRP A 250 -13.60 -22.77 13.55
C TRP A 250 -14.44 -23.56 12.55
N VAL A 251 -14.03 -23.52 11.28
CA VAL A 251 -14.52 -24.43 10.25
C VAL A 251 -13.30 -25.20 9.74
N SER A 252 -13.21 -26.50 10.03
CA SER A 252 -12.16 -27.37 9.46
C SER A 252 -12.18 -27.28 7.94
N ALA A 253 -11.00 -27.28 7.29
CA ALA A 253 -10.82 -27.05 5.86
C ALA A 253 -11.21 -25.62 5.39
N SER A 254 -10.94 -24.60 6.22
CA SER A 254 -11.06 -23.20 5.85
C SER A 254 -9.76 -22.65 5.26
N THR A 255 -9.90 -21.64 4.40
CA THR A 255 -8.82 -20.71 4.06
C THR A 255 -8.88 -19.56 5.05
N LEU A 256 -7.76 -19.18 5.62
CA LEU A 256 -7.59 -18.08 6.54
C LEU A 256 -6.72 -17.02 5.88
N THR A 257 -7.04 -15.75 6.08
CA THR A 257 -6.10 -14.67 5.80
C THR A 257 -4.95 -14.69 6.83
N PRO A 258 -3.76 -14.16 6.49
CA PRO A 258 -2.67 -13.94 7.46
C PRO A 258 -3.15 -13.31 8.78
N ALA A 259 -3.98 -12.28 8.71
CA ALA A 259 -4.53 -11.61 9.88
C ALA A 259 -5.44 -12.51 10.73
N GLN A 260 -6.27 -13.35 10.09
CA GLN A 260 -7.11 -14.32 10.80
C GLN A 260 -6.27 -15.40 11.47
N PHE A 261 -5.24 -15.92 10.79
CA PHE A 261 -4.33 -16.90 11.36
C PHE A 261 -3.53 -16.31 12.54
N GLY A 262 -2.99 -15.11 12.39
CA GLY A 262 -2.30 -14.36 13.45
C GLY A 262 -3.14 -14.22 14.72
N LYS A 263 -4.42 -13.84 14.56
CA LYS A 263 -5.38 -13.71 15.68
C LYS A 263 -5.67 -15.01 16.41
N ILE A 264 -5.57 -16.15 15.73
CA ILE A 264 -5.89 -17.46 16.28
C ILE A 264 -4.72 -18.02 17.09
N TRP A 265 -3.50 -17.84 16.59
CA TRP A 265 -2.35 -18.61 17.04
C TRP A 265 -1.44 -17.84 18.01
N TRP A 266 -1.44 -16.51 17.97
CA TRP A 266 -0.60 -15.68 18.83
C TRP A 266 -1.39 -14.91 19.89
N GLN A 267 -0.73 -14.67 21.03
CA GLN A 267 -1.24 -13.79 22.08
C GLN A 267 -1.42 -12.36 21.54
N PRO A 268 -2.43 -11.60 21.98
CA PRO A 268 -2.75 -10.27 21.41
C PRO A 268 -1.55 -9.32 21.28
N ASN A 269 -0.62 -9.34 22.23
CA ASN A 269 0.58 -8.50 22.23
C ASN A 269 1.65 -8.91 21.19
N ALA A 270 1.56 -10.10 20.60
CA ALA A 270 2.44 -10.59 19.54
C ALA A 270 1.78 -10.57 18.15
N GLN A 271 0.46 -10.34 18.07
CA GLN A 271 -0.29 -10.41 16.81
C GLN A 271 0.18 -9.37 15.78
N ILE A 272 0.47 -8.14 16.20
CA ILE A 272 0.94 -7.06 15.31
C ILE A 272 2.29 -7.43 14.69
N ALA A 273 3.26 -7.88 15.50
CA ALA A 273 4.59 -8.24 15.01
C ALA A 273 4.55 -9.41 14.01
N VAL A 274 3.66 -10.38 14.22
CA VAL A 274 3.47 -11.54 13.32
C VAL A 274 2.75 -11.13 12.04
N GLN A 275 1.71 -10.29 12.13
CA GLN A 275 1.05 -9.75 10.94
C GLN A 275 2.02 -8.94 10.09
N GLY A 276 2.86 -8.11 10.70
CA GLY A 276 3.94 -7.41 10.01
C GLY A 276 4.92 -8.36 9.33
N ALA A 277 5.28 -9.50 9.93
CA ALA A 277 6.09 -10.51 9.25
C ALA A 277 5.41 -11.08 8.02
N PHE A 278 4.13 -11.42 8.16
CA PHE A 278 3.39 -12.12 7.13
C PHE A 278 3.18 -11.19 5.94
N ASN A 279 3.00 -9.89 6.19
CA ASN A 279 2.99 -8.87 5.14
C ASN A 279 4.37 -8.72 4.49
N LEU A 280 5.45 -8.59 5.28
CA LEU A 280 6.83 -8.50 4.76
C LEU A 280 7.28 -9.73 3.95
N ALA A 281 6.69 -10.89 4.22
CA ALA A 281 6.97 -12.14 3.53
C ALA A 281 6.00 -12.43 2.37
N ASP A 282 5.11 -11.49 2.04
CA ASP A 282 4.07 -11.67 1.01
C ASP A 282 3.28 -12.97 1.19
N MET A 283 2.79 -13.23 2.41
CA MET A 283 1.99 -14.43 2.70
C MET A 283 0.64 -14.37 1.97
N THR A 284 0.46 -15.24 0.98
CA THR A 284 -0.72 -15.28 0.11
C THR A 284 -1.90 -16.02 0.74
N GLY A 285 -1.65 -16.92 1.70
CA GLY A 285 -2.74 -17.58 2.41
C GLY A 285 -2.31 -18.64 3.41
N VAL A 286 -3.26 -19.05 4.25
CA VAL A 286 -3.11 -20.18 5.16
C VAL A 286 -4.32 -21.08 5.05
N VAL A 287 -4.12 -22.39 4.94
CA VAL A 287 -5.19 -23.38 5.02
C VAL A 287 -4.98 -24.29 6.22
N HIS A 288 -6.08 -24.78 6.76
CA HIS A 288 -6.07 -25.55 7.99
C HIS A 288 -7.01 -26.75 7.92
N THR A 289 -6.60 -27.87 8.53
CA THR A 289 -7.48 -29.00 8.83
C THR A 289 -7.11 -29.62 10.17
N SER A 290 -8.11 -30.12 10.88
CA SER A 290 -7.91 -30.79 12.17
C SER A 290 -8.89 -31.93 12.37
N TRP A 291 -8.49 -32.89 13.20
CA TRP A 291 -9.28 -34.06 13.48
C TRP A 291 -8.96 -34.69 14.83
N ALA A 292 -9.93 -35.44 15.36
CA ALA A 292 -9.77 -36.27 16.55
C ALA A 292 -10.43 -37.63 16.30
N ASN A 293 -9.86 -38.67 16.90
CA ASN A 293 -10.50 -39.99 16.93
C ASN A 293 -11.66 -40.03 17.94
N ALA A 294 -12.44 -41.11 17.92
CA ALA A 294 -13.70 -41.19 18.66
C ALA A 294 -13.60 -41.03 20.19
N ASP A 295 -12.42 -41.27 20.77
CA ASP A 295 -12.15 -41.16 22.21
C ASP A 295 -11.21 -40.00 22.56
N ASP A 296 -10.95 -39.09 21.62
CA ASP A 296 -10.01 -37.96 21.73
C ASP A 296 -8.59 -38.35 22.17
N SER A 297 -8.23 -39.64 22.09
CA SER A 297 -6.90 -40.13 22.45
C SER A 297 -5.83 -39.81 21.42
N GLN A 298 -6.24 -39.44 20.21
CA GLN A 298 -5.37 -39.03 19.11
C GLN A 298 -6.02 -37.85 18.38
N GLN A 299 -5.27 -36.76 18.28
CA GLN A 299 -5.76 -35.53 17.65
C GLN A 299 -4.66 -34.97 16.75
N ALA A 300 -5.05 -34.27 15.70
CA ALA A 300 -4.15 -33.55 14.83
C ALA A 300 -4.73 -32.20 14.44
N ASP A 301 -3.83 -31.25 14.28
CA ASP A 301 -4.08 -29.90 13.80
C ASP A 301 -2.96 -29.53 12.83
N VAL A 302 -3.32 -29.23 11.58
CA VAL A 302 -2.37 -29.07 10.46
C VAL A 302 -2.65 -27.78 9.73
N TYR A 303 -1.60 -26.98 9.58
CA TYR A 303 -1.58 -25.72 8.87
C TYR A 303 -0.60 -25.80 7.70
N ILE A 304 -1.02 -25.24 6.57
CA ILE A 304 -0.17 -25.04 5.39
C ILE A 304 -0.28 -23.55 5.08
N ALA A 305 0.82 -22.84 5.26
CA ALA A 305 0.94 -21.41 5.02
C ALA A 305 1.81 -21.18 3.79
N GLN A 306 1.45 -20.23 2.95
CA GLN A 306 2.16 -19.98 1.70
C GLN A 306 2.58 -18.52 1.59
N ALA A 307 3.82 -18.33 1.18
CA ALA A 307 4.36 -17.06 0.73
C ALA A 307 4.35 -16.99 -0.80
N LEU A 308 4.49 -15.79 -1.35
CA LEU A 308 4.70 -15.63 -2.78
C LEU A 308 6.00 -16.33 -3.22
N THR A 309 7.07 -16.17 -2.45
CA THR A 309 8.42 -16.66 -2.78
C THR A 309 8.96 -17.66 -1.74
N GLU A 310 9.97 -18.43 -2.14
CA GLU A 310 10.71 -19.31 -1.22
C GLU A 310 11.42 -18.51 -0.12
N GLU A 311 11.95 -17.33 -0.45
CA GLU A 311 12.60 -16.44 0.53
C GLU A 311 11.59 -15.94 1.57
N GLY A 312 10.39 -15.52 1.14
CA GLY A 312 9.30 -15.14 2.04
C GLY A 312 8.92 -16.27 2.98
N ALA A 313 8.76 -17.49 2.45
CA ALA A 313 8.48 -18.67 3.27
C ALA A 313 9.61 -18.94 4.28
N SER A 314 10.87 -18.80 3.86
CA SER A 314 12.03 -19.00 4.73
C SER A 314 12.14 -17.95 5.84
N PHE A 315 11.79 -16.69 5.54
CA PHE A 315 11.71 -15.63 6.52
C PHE A 315 10.72 -15.96 7.63
N VAL A 316 9.48 -16.36 7.27
CA VAL A 316 8.48 -16.73 8.28
C VAL A 316 8.87 -18.02 9.00
N TYR A 317 9.36 -19.03 8.26
CA TYR A 317 9.80 -20.32 8.80
C TYR A 317 10.89 -20.15 9.89
N SER A 318 11.85 -19.25 9.68
CA SER A 318 12.96 -19.05 10.62
C SER A 318 12.63 -18.14 11.80
N ARG A 319 11.66 -17.24 11.64
CA ARG A 319 11.35 -16.17 12.60
C ARG A 319 10.18 -16.49 13.51
N ASP A 320 9.06 -16.88 12.91
CA ASP A 320 7.77 -17.01 13.60
C ASP A 320 7.39 -18.48 13.85
N PHE A 321 8.02 -19.40 13.12
CA PHE A 321 7.93 -20.84 13.34
C PHE A 321 9.20 -21.36 14.00
N GLY A 322 9.06 -22.23 15.00
CA GLY A 322 10.19 -22.76 15.77
C GLY A 322 9.71 -23.63 16.93
N GLU A 323 10.61 -23.97 17.86
CA GLU A 323 10.20 -24.69 19.06
C GLU A 323 9.14 -23.85 19.80
N PRO A 324 7.93 -24.38 20.00
CA PRO A 324 6.86 -23.61 20.62
C PRO A 324 7.18 -23.35 22.09
N GLN A 325 6.65 -22.25 22.62
CA GLN A 325 6.64 -22.02 24.06
C GLN A 325 5.69 -23.02 24.72
N TRP A 326 6.26 -24.10 25.24
CA TRP A 326 5.50 -25.12 25.94
C TRP A 326 4.82 -24.56 27.19
N GLY A 327 3.61 -25.04 27.48
CA GLY A 327 2.87 -24.66 28.68
C GLY A 327 3.64 -24.94 29.98
N ALA A 328 3.21 -24.33 31.09
CA ALA A 328 3.93 -24.34 32.36
C ALA A 328 4.43 -25.74 32.78
N GLY A 329 5.75 -25.90 32.86
CA GLY A 329 6.40 -27.13 33.30
C GLY A 329 6.54 -28.22 32.24
N LEU A 330 6.12 -27.98 31.00
CA LEU A 330 6.44 -28.80 29.83
C LEU A 330 7.76 -28.32 29.19
N LYS A 331 8.49 -29.24 28.56
CA LYS A 331 9.69 -28.96 27.78
C LYS A 331 9.67 -29.81 26.51
N GLY A 332 10.13 -29.25 25.40
CA GLY A 332 10.30 -29.98 24.15
C GLY A 332 11.52 -30.88 24.20
N ILE A 333 11.37 -32.05 23.59
CA ILE A 333 12.47 -32.95 23.24
C ILE A 333 12.53 -32.94 21.72
N SER A 334 13.65 -32.44 21.19
CA SER A 334 13.90 -32.45 19.74
C SER A 334 13.85 -33.87 19.20
N TYR A 335 13.29 -34.01 18.00
CA TYR A 335 13.02 -35.28 17.36
C TYR A 335 13.28 -35.16 15.85
N ALA A 336 13.91 -36.17 15.28
CA ALA A 336 14.12 -36.26 13.83
C ALA A 336 13.04 -37.16 13.22
N ILE A 337 12.30 -36.63 12.25
CA ILE A 337 11.30 -37.41 11.50
C ILE A 337 12.05 -38.24 10.45
N PRO A 338 11.91 -39.59 10.45
CA PRO A 338 12.59 -40.42 9.46
C PRO A 338 12.17 -40.07 8.02
N GLY A 339 13.14 -39.72 7.18
CA GLY A 339 12.92 -39.37 5.78
C GLY A 339 12.66 -37.88 5.52
N GLU A 340 12.53 -37.07 6.57
CA GLU A 340 12.29 -35.62 6.48
C GLU A 340 13.41 -34.87 7.25
N PRO A 341 14.64 -34.81 6.70
CA PRO A 341 15.80 -34.29 7.43
C PRO A 341 15.77 -32.77 7.66
N GLU A 342 14.98 -32.04 6.89
CA GLU A 342 14.82 -30.58 6.96
C GLU A 342 13.68 -30.17 7.90
N ALA A 343 12.77 -31.10 8.21
CA ALA A 343 11.70 -30.87 9.15
C ALA A 343 12.25 -30.78 10.58
N GLN A 344 11.89 -29.72 11.28
CA GLN A 344 12.16 -29.56 12.71
C GLN A 344 10.98 -30.12 13.49
N ALA A 345 11.23 -31.00 14.46
CA ALA A 345 10.18 -31.57 15.28
C ALA A 345 10.55 -31.67 16.75
N TRP A 346 9.53 -31.60 17.60
CA TRP A 346 9.66 -31.71 19.04
C TRP A 346 8.45 -32.44 19.63
N TYR A 347 8.63 -33.05 20.79
CA TYR A 347 7.52 -33.54 21.59
C TYR A 347 7.69 -33.23 23.07
N THR A 348 6.60 -33.15 23.82
CA THR A 348 6.66 -32.83 25.24
C THR A 348 7.29 -33.96 26.05
N ASN A 349 8.14 -33.60 27.01
CA ASN A 349 8.80 -34.54 27.91
C ASN A 349 7.87 -35.30 28.87
N LYS A 350 6.61 -34.85 29.00
CA LYS A 350 5.55 -35.46 29.79
C LYS A 350 4.19 -35.06 29.22
N THR A 351 3.12 -35.66 29.74
CA THR A 351 1.76 -35.26 29.41
C THR A 351 1.40 -33.90 30.00
N ASP A 352 0.53 -33.17 29.32
CA ASP A 352 -0.14 -31.99 29.85
C ASP A 352 -1.22 -32.33 30.90
N SER A 353 -1.98 -31.32 31.33
CA SER A 353 -3.09 -31.48 32.30
C SER A 353 -4.25 -32.32 31.78
N HIS A 354 -4.34 -32.55 30.47
CA HIS A 354 -5.34 -33.41 29.83
C HIS A 354 -4.83 -34.83 29.61
N GLY A 355 -3.58 -35.13 30.01
CA GLY A 355 -2.98 -36.45 29.81
C GLY A 355 -2.45 -36.65 28.40
N LEU A 356 -2.27 -35.59 27.60
CA LEU A 356 -1.79 -35.66 26.23
C LEU A 356 -0.30 -35.36 26.13
N THR A 357 0.44 -36.19 25.42
CA THR A 357 1.77 -35.86 24.89
C THR A 357 1.59 -35.11 23.59
N GLN A 358 2.19 -33.94 23.47
CA GLN A 358 2.10 -33.09 22.29
C GLN A 358 3.34 -33.34 21.42
N PHE A 359 3.15 -33.44 20.11
CA PHE A 359 4.19 -33.52 19.10
C PHE A 359 3.92 -32.40 18.10
N THR A 360 4.94 -31.64 17.75
CA THR A 360 4.84 -30.64 16.68
C THR A 360 5.95 -30.86 15.68
N PHE A 361 5.68 -30.57 14.42
CA PHE A 361 6.72 -30.45 13.42
C PHE A 361 6.45 -29.31 12.47
N ILE A 362 7.53 -28.79 11.90
CA ILE A 362 7.56 -27.67 10.99
C ILE A 362 8.51 -28.04 9.85
N ASP A 363 8.08 -27.83 8.62
CA ASP A 363 8.89 -28.04 7.42
C ASP A 363 8.69 -26.88 6.44
N GLN A 364 9.69 -26.64 5.58
CA GLN A 364 9.60 -25.67 4.49
C GLN A 364 9.80 -26.43 3.18
N ILE A 365 8.90 -26.26 2.22
CA ILE A 365 8.95 -26.90 0.91
C ILE A 365 8.66 -25.83 -0.13
N GLY A 366 9.71 -25.30 -0.77
CA GLY A 366 9.60 -24.13 -1.65
C GLY A 366 9.01 -22.93 -0.93
N ASN A 367 8.01 -22.30 -1.55
CA ASN A 367 7.25 -21.17 -0.99
C ASN A 367 6.19 -21.54 0.07
N VAL A 368 6.19 -22.78 0.59
CA VAL A 368 5.20 -23.27 1.56
C VAL A 368 5.85 -23.65 2.89
N VAL A 369 5.24 -23.19 3.99
CA VAL A 369 5.53 -23.65 5.35
C VAL A 369 4.43 -24.61 5.81
N VAL A 370 4.84 -25.81 6.22
CA VAL A 370 3.97 -26.81 6.84
C VAL A 370 4.17 -26.75 8.34
N HIS A 371 3.10 -26.59 9.12
CA HIS A 371 3.15 -26.65 10.57
C HIS A 371 2.04 -27.55 11.10
N ALA A 372 2.38 -28.53 11.93
CA ALA A 372 1.39 -29.42 12.52
C ALA A 372 1.60 -29.70 14.00
N TRP A 373 0.51 -30.05 14.66
CA TRP A 373 0.43 -30.49 16.05
C TRP A 373 -0.33 -31.80 16.11
N PHE A 374 0.24 -32.79 16.79
CA PHE A 374 -0.37 -34.06 17.08
C PHE A 374 -0.42 -34.27 18.58
N TYR A 375 -1.54 -34.78 19.07
CA TYR A 375 -1.75 -35.04 20.49
C TYR A 375 -2.03 -36.52 20.70
N PHE A 376 -1.35 -37.12 21.66
CA PHE A 376 -1.45 -38.56 21.97
C PHE A 376 -1.68 -38.78 23.46
N ALA A 377 -2.73 -39.52 23.82
CA ALA A 377 -2.98 -39.89 25.21
C ALA A 377 -1.83 -40.72 25.81
N GLY A 378 -1.35 -40.29 26.98
CA GLY A 378 -0.29 -40.96 27.74
C GLY A 378 1.10 -40.75 27.16
N SER A 379 1.41 -41.34 26.00
CA SER A 379 2.75 -41.29 25.40
C SER A 379 2.72 -41.11 23.90
N LEU A 380 3.74 -40.46 23.34
CA LEU A 380 3.91 -40.28 21.90
C LEU A 380 3.89 -41.62 21.14
N ASN A 381 2.92 -41.78 20.24
CA ASN A 381 2.94 -42.85 19.24
C ASN A 381 3.81 -42.43 18.04
N LYS A 382 5.13 -42.69 18.14
CA LYS A 382 6.10 -42.30 17.10
C LYS A 382 5.78 -42.82 15.71
N THR A 383 5.29 -44.06 15.61
CA THR A 383 4.94 -44.66 14.31
C THR A 383 3.82 -43.88 13.63
N LEU A 384 2.77 -43.54 14.37
CA LEU A 384 1.63 -42.79 13.83
C LEU A 384 2.01 -41.32 13.56
N ALA A 385 2.73 -40.68 14.48
CA ALA A 385 3.23 -39.31 14.29
C ALA A 385 4.11 -39.18 13.03
N ASN A 386 5.05 -40.10 12.83
CA ASN A 386 5.88 -40.13 11.63
C ASN A 386 5.04 -40.37 10.36
N ALA A 387 4.06 -41.28 10.41
CA ALA A 387 3.19 -41.56 9.27
C ALA A 387 2.34 -40.35 8.87
N TRP A 388 1.78 -39.62 9.85
CA TRP A 388 1.04 -38.39 9.60
C TRP A 388 1.93 -37.28 9.08
N ALA A 389 3.07 -37.01 9.72
CA ALA A 389 4.01 -36.00 9.26
C ALA A 389 4.43 -36.27 7.80
N LYS A 390 4.83 -37.52 7.51
CA LYS A 390 5.20 -37.94 6.16
C LYS A 390 4.08 -37.79 5.13
N THR A 391 2.85 -38.15 5.50
CA THR A 391 1.70 -38.01 4.58
C THR A 391 1.46 -36.54 4.22
N ILE A 392 1.68 -35.62 5.15
CA ILE A 392 1.52 -34.19 4.92
C ILE A 392 2.66 -33.65 4.05
N THR A 393 3.92 -33.93 4.42
CA THR A 393 5.09 -33.45 3.66
C THR A 393 5.12 -34.02 2.25
N ASP A 394 4.85 -35.33 2.07
CA ASP A 394 4.81 -35.97 0.75
C ASP A 394 3.73 -35.33 -0.15
N ARG A 395 2.60 -34.92 0.41
CA ARG A 395 1.52 -34.30 -0.35
C ARG A 395 1.92 -32.91 -0.87
N VAL A 396 2.61 -32.12 -0.04
CA VAL A 396 3.14 -30.81 -0.44
C VAL A 396 4.27 -30.99 -1.47
N LYS A 397 5.26 -31.86 -1.19
CA LYS A 397 6.37 -32.18 -2.11
C LYS A 397 5.89 -32.70 -3.45
N ALA A 398 4.82 -33.49 -3.50
CA ALA A 398 4.26 -34.01 -4.75
C ALA A 398 3.60 -32.92 -5.63
N SER A 399 3.28 -31.76 -5.06
CA SER A 399 2.78 -30.59 -5.80
C SER A 399 3.87 -29.60 -6.18
N ALA A 400 5.09 -29.77 -5.63
CA ALA A 400 6.18 -28.86 -5.84
C ALA A 400 6.70 -28.95 -7.28
N HIS A 401 6.92 -27.79 -7.89
CA HIS A 401 7.51 -27.67 -9.21
C HIS A 401 8.20 -26.30 -9.35
N GLN A 402 9.04 -26.17 -10.36
CA GLN A 402 9.78 -24.94 -10.62
C GLN A 402 8.95 -23.99 -11.49
N VAL A 403 8.82 -22.75 -11.05
CA VAL A 403 8.14 -21.66 -11.77
C VAL A 403 9.12 -20.49 -11.89
N ASP A 404 9.11 -19.81 -13.02
CA ASP A 404 9.85 -18.55 -13.19
C ASP A 404 9.05 -17.46 -12.47
N LEU A 405 9.51 -17.03 -11.29
CA LEU A 405 8.87 -15.98 -10.51
C LEU A 405 9.54 -14.64 -10.78
N GLY A 406 8.70 -13.65 -11.04
CA GLY A 406 9.06 -12.25 -11.17
C GLY A 406 8.79 -11.73 -12.58
N LEU A 407 8.48 -10.43 -12.67
CA LEU A 407 8.19 -9.78 -13.95
C LEU A 407 9.28 -10.12 -15.00
N PRO A 408 8.91 -10.66 -16.18
CA PRO A 408 9.89 -10.94 -17.23
C PRO A 408 10.68 -9.67 -17.57
N SER A 409 11.98 -9.80 -17.84
CA SER A 409 12.80 -8.66 -18.29
C SER A 409 12.20 -8.07 -19.58
N LEU A 410 11.74 -6.83 -19.49
CA LEU A 410 11.24 -6.03 -20.61
C LEU A 410 12.42 -5.58 -21.47
N ALA A 411 12.90 -6.44 -22.35
CA ALA A 411 13.63 -5.95 -23.50
C ALA A 411 12.58 -5.29 -24.40
N ALA A 412 12.49 -3.96 -24.36
CA ALA A 412 11.54 -3.21 -25.19
C ALA A 412 11.64 -3.69 -26.64
N PRO A 413 10.54 -4.15 -27.26
CA PRO A 413 10.58 -4.54 -28.66
C PRO A 413 11.05 -3.35 -29.51
N ALA A 414 11.85 -3.63 -30.54
CA ALA A 414 12.33 -2.58 -31.45
C ALA A 414 11.13 -1.88 -32.09
N ILE A 415 10.91 -0.62 -31.69
CA ILE A 415 9.76 0.19 -32.10
C ILE A 415 9.90 0.51 -33.58
N LYS A 416 8.82 0.31 -34.34
CA LYS A 416 8.68 0.94 -35.66
C LYS A 416 8.16 2.35 -35.43
N THR A 417 8.98 3.37 -35.70
CA THR A 417 8.52 4.77 -35.78
C THR A 417 7.28 4.85 -36.65
N VAL A 418 6.13 5.11 -36.03
CA VAL A 418 4.89 5.42 -36.73
C VAL A 418 4.92 6.92 -37.04
N ALA A 419 4.45 7.30 -38.23
CA ALA A 419 4.32 8.71 -38.57
C ALA A 419 3.34 9.39 -37.61
N GLN A 420 3.67 10.60 -37.14
CA GLN A 420 2.79 11.42 -36.29
C GLN A 420 1.39 11.51 -36.91
N GLY A 421 0.38 11.09 -36.15
CA GLY A 421 -1.02 11.19 -36.55
C GLY A 421 -1.64 12.52 -36.16
N THR A 422 -2.77 12.84 -36.78
CA THR A 422 -3.75 13.83 -36.28
C THR A 422 -4.94 13.04 -35.77
N CYS A 423 -5.30 13.17 -34.48
CA CYS A 423 -6.55 12.59 -33.99
C CYS A 423 -7.71 13.13 -34.85
N PRO A 424 -8.42 12.27 -35.62
CA PRO A 424 -9.26 12.74 -36.72
C PRO A 424 -10.52 13.48 -36.24
N THR A 425 -10.94 13.27 -34.99
CA THR A 425 -12.04 13.95 -34.28
C THR A 425 -11.78 13.86 -32.76
N SER A 426 -12.28 14.80 -31.96
CA SER A 426 -12.12 14.83 -30.49
C SER A 426 -12.65 13.59 -29.75
N ASP A 427 -13.41 12.73 -30.44
CA ASP A 427 -14.17 11.61 -29.88
C ASP A 427 -13.75 10.23 -30.47
N ASN A 428 -12.58 10.15 -31.12
CA ASN A 428 -12.01 8.88 -31.55
C ASN A 428 -10.47 8.96 -31.71
N CYS A 429 -9.77 9.11 -30.60
CA CYS A 429 -8.30 9.09 -30.56
C CYS A 429 -7.73 7.68 -30.36
N LEU A 430 -8.55 6.64 -30.13
CA LEU A 430 -8.08 5.27 -29.87
C LEU A 430 -7.40 4.57 -31.07
N ALA A 431 -6.20 4.05 -30.84
CA ALA A 431 -5.38 3.33 -31.80
C ALA A 431 -6.03 2.02 -32.26
N PRO A 432 -5.75 1.55 -33.49
CA PRO A 432 -6.21 0.24 -33.96
C PRO A 432 -5.79 -0.88 -33.00
N LEU A 433 -6.59 -1.95 -32.93
CA LEU A 433 -6.28 -3.10 -32.09
C LEU A 433 -4.97 -3.79 -32.49
N PRO A 434 -4.27 -4.43 -31.53
CA PRO A 434 -3.14 -5.27 -31.83
C PRO A 434 -3.48 -6.42 -32.79
N ALA A 435 -2.47 -6.96 -33.47
CA ALA A 435 -2.69 -7.84 -34.61
C ALA A 435 -3.22 -9.21 -34.16
N GLY A 436 -4.48 -9.50 -34.47
CA GLY A 436 -5.12 -10.77 -34.11
C GLY A 436 -5.81 -10.75 -32.74
N ALA A 437 -5.83 -9.60 -32.07
CA ALA A 437 -6.72 -9.34 -30.95
C ALA A 437 -8.18 -9.18 -31.44
N SER A 438 -9.13 -9.44 -30.54
CA SER A 438 -10.56 -9.23 -30.77
C SER A 438 -11.05 -8.07 -29.91
N ASP A 439 -11.82 -7.15 -30.49
CA ASP A 439 -12.49 -6.08 -29.76
C ASP A 439 -13.51 -6.68 -28.78
N THR A 440 -13.34 -6.38 -27.49
CA THR A 440 -14.26 -6.81 -26.43
C THR A 440 -14.97 -5.64 -25.76
N THR A 441 -14.78 -4.40 -26.22
CA THR A 441 -15.39 -3.18 -25.64
C THR A 441 -16.89 -3.30 -25.45
N SER A 442 -17.61 -3.84 -26.44
CA SER A 442 -19.08 -4.05 -26.34
C SER A 442 -19.53 -5.03 -25.25
N LYS A 443 -18.58 -5.75 -24.63
CA LYS A 443 -18.76 -6.71 -23.55
C LYS A 443 -18.02 -6.29 -22.28
N SER A 444 -17.45 -5.08 -22.27
CA SER A 444 -16.81 -4.51 -21.10
C SER A 444 -17.74 -4.57 -19.91
N LEU A 445 -17.16 -4.82 -18.74
CA LEU A 445 -17.88 -4.78 -17.47
C LEU A 445 -18.09 -3.34 -16.99
N TYR A 446 -17.40 -2.37 -17.59
CA TYR A 446 -17.38 -0.98 -17.21
C TYR A 446 -18.34 -0.16 -18.10
N GLU A 447 -18.01 0.02 -19.39
CA GLU A 447 -18.90 0.65 -20.37
C GLU A 447 -18.93 -0.09 -21.71
N ALA A 448 -20.12 -0.31 -22.24
CA ALA A 448 -20.29 -1.01 -23.51
C ALA A 448 -19.98 -0.13 -24.73
N ASN A 449 -19.69 1.16 -24.49
CA ASN A 449 -19.44 2.19 -25.50
C ASN A 449 -18.03 2.77 -25.33
N THR A 450 -17.41 3.21 -26.42
CA THR A 450 -16.04 3.74 -26.41
C THR A 450 -15.88 5.08 -25.69
N SER A 451 -16.95 5.75 -25.27
CA SER A 451 -16.87 7.04 -24.57
C SER A 451 -17.14 6.82 -23.08
N VAL A 452 -16.23 7.32 -22.25
CA VAL A 452 -16.27 7.16 -20.80
C VAL A 452 -16.57 8.51 -20.15
N SER A 453 -17.46 8.54 -19.17
CA SER A 453 -17.70 9.74 -18.36
C SER A 453 -16.64 9.87 -17.26
N ALA A 454 -16.36 11.08 -16.77
CA ALA A 454 -15.45 11.27 -15.63
C ALA A 454 -15.86 10.43 -14.41
N THR A 455 -17.18 10.31 -14.17
CA THR A 455 -17.71 9.48 -13.08
C THR A 455 -17.45 8.00 -13.34
N THR A 456 -17.74 7.49 -14.54
CA THR A 456 -17.49 6.08 -14.90
C THR A 456 -16.02 5.74 -14.76
N TYR A 457 -15.13 6.59 -15.29
CA TYR A 457 -13.68 6.41 -15.15
C TYR A 457 -13.28 6.29 -13.68
N ALA A 458 -13.70 7.28 -12.86
CA ALA A 458 -13.41 7.29 -11.44
C ALA A 458 -13.94 6.04 -10.73
N THR A 459 -15.19 5.66 -10.94
CA THR A 459 -15.81 4.59 -10.14
C THR A 459 -15.45 3.17 -10.60
N GLU A 460 -15.03 3.00 -11.85
CA GLU A 460 -14.94 1.67 -12.48
C GLU A 460 -13.53 1.31 -12.97
N TYR A 461 -12.72 2.29 -13.40
CA TYR A 461 -11.37 2.06 -13.91
C TYR A 461 -10.29 2.38 -12.87
N ASP A 462 -10.60 3.26 -11.91
CA ASP A 462 -9.77 3.53 -10.73
C ASP A 462 -10.50 3.12 -9.44
N THR A 463 -10.73 1.82 -9.31
CA THR A 463 -11.57 1.23 -8.24
C THR A 463 -11.02 1.41 -6.81
N LEU A 464 -9.76 1.83 -6.65
CA LEU A 464 -9.17 2.09 -5.34
C LEU A 464 -9.66 3.43 -4.74
N TYR A 465 -10.04 4.41 -5.57
CA TYR A 465 -10.28 5.80 -5.12
C TYR A 465 -11.59 6.44 -5.63
N GLY A 466 -12.49 5.64 -6.20
CA GLY A 466 -13.47 6.09 -7.21
C GLY A 466 -14.53 7.15 -6.86
N LEU A 467 -14.64 7.64 -5.63
CA LEU A 467 -15.46 8.84 -5.31
C LEU A 467 -14.66 10.14 -5.27
N GLN A 468 -13.36 10.07 -4.96
CA GLN A 468 -12.48 11.23 -4.86
C GLN A 468 -12.00 11.65 -6.26
N TYR A 469 -11.69 10.66 -7.09
CA TYR A 469 -11.14 10.84 -8.44
C TYR A 469 -12.05 11.62 -9.40
N GLY A 470 -13.37 11.43 -9.31
CA GLY A 470 -14.33 12.18 -10.13
C GLY A 470 -14.35 13.68 -9.84
N THR A 471 -14.02 14.06 -8.59
CA THR A 471 -13.89 15.47 -8.19
C THR A 471 -12.57 16.07 -8.68
N TRP A 472 -11.49 15.29 -8.64
CA TRP A 472 -10.14 15.68 -9.10
C TRP A 472 -10.07 15.85 -10.61
N LEU A 473 -10.53 14.86 -11.40
CA LEU A 473 -10.62 14.98 -12.85
C LEU A 473 -11.36 16.26 -13.29
N THR A 474 -12.45 16.58 -12.60
CA THR A 474 -13.22 17.80 -12.89
C THR A 474 -12.43 19.08 -12.54
N ALA A 475 -11.68 19.08 -11.44
CA ALA A 475 -10.83 20.20 -11.03
C ALA A 475 -9.61 20.40 -11.96
N ASP A 476 -9.06 19.30 -12.48
CA ASP A 476 -7.93 19.27 -13.41
C ASP A 476 -8.34 19.57 -14.86
N GLY A 477 -9.61 19.91 -15.09
CA GLY A 477 -10.07 20.35 -16.41
C GLY A 477 -10.24 19.21 -17.40
N PHE A 478 -10.63 18.03 -16.93
CA PHE A 478 -11.12 16.94 -17.76
C PHE A 478 -12.13 17.43 -18.80
N GLN A 479 -12.00 16.94 -20.04
CA GLN A 479 -12.88 17.26 -21.16
C GLN A 479 -13.61 16.03 -21.68
N SER A 480 -12.89 14.94 -21.89
CA SER A 480 -13.43 13.69 -22.42
C SER A 480 -12.56 12.51 -22.05
N ALA A 481 -13.15 11.31 -22.06
CA ALA A 481 -12.45 10.05 -22.00
C ALA A 481 -12.98 9.09 -23.05
N GLU A 482 -12.09 8.27 -23.55
CA GLU A 482 -12.41 7.16 -24.44
C GLU A 482 -11.75 5.88 -23.93
N HIS A 483 -12.40 4.73 -24.12
CA HIS A 483 -11.77 3.45 -23.81
C HIS A 483 -11.99 2.39 -24.89
N ARG A 484 -11.14 1.37 -24.87
CA ARG A 484 -11.22 0.19 -25.72
C ARG A 484 -10.70 -1.02 -24.98
N GLU A 485 -11.52 -2.06 -24.93
CA GLU A 485 -11.09 -3.37 -24.44
C GLU A 485 -10.81 -4.33 -25.59
N TRP A 486 -9.84 -5.22 -25.40
CA TRP A 486 -9.57 -6.32 -26.31
C TRP A 486 -9.07 -7.57 -25.61
N SER A 487 -9.18 -8.70 -26.32
CA SER A 487 -8.61 -9.98 -25.91
C SER A 487 -7.65 -10.52 -26.96
N ALA A 488 -6.47 -10.96 -26.52
CA ALA A 488 -5.49 -11.67 -27.31
C ALA A 488 -5.82 -13.18 -27.37
N LYS A 489 -5.20 -13.89 -28.32
CA LYS A 489 -5.38 -15.36 -28.45
C LYS A 489 -4.76 -16.15 -27.31
N SER A 490 -3.78 -15.57 -26.61
CA SER A 490 -3.15 -16.13 -25.41
C SER A 490 -4.12 -16.23 -24.23
N GLY A 491 -5.23 -15.48 -24.28
CA GLY A 491 -6.16 -15.33 -23.16
C GLY A 491 -5.96 -14.00 -22.42
N ALA A 492 -4.90 -13.24 -22.70
CA ALA A 492 -4.72 -11.90 -22.15
C ALA A 492 -5.86 -10.98 -22.57
N THR A 493 -6.31 -10.16 -21.62
CA THR A 493 -7.28 -9.10 -21.85
C THR A 493 -6.64 -7.78 -21.54
N ALA A 494 -6.94 -6.76 -22.32
CA ALA A 494 -6.44 -5.42 -22.04
C ALA A 494 -7.54 -4.38 -22.21
N ASP A 495 -7.40 -3.31 -21.46
CA ASP A 495 -8.27 -2.15 -21.48
C ASP A 495 -7.40 -0.91 -21.59
N ALA A 496 -7.63 -0.12 -22.63
CA ALA A 496 -6.97 1.16 -22.80
C ALA A 496 -7.94 2.29 -22.59
N VAL A 497 -7.51 3.29 -21.84
CA VAL A 497 -8.22 4.55 -21.65
C VAL A 497 -7.36 5.71 -22.15
N VAL A 498 -7.99 6.65 -22.84
CA VAL A 498 -7.40 7.93 -23.24
C VAL A 498 -8.22 9.04 -22.61
N LEU A 499 -7.58 9.86 -21.76
CA LEU A 499 -8.17 11.03 -21.13
C LEU A 499 -7.71 12.30 -21.84
N LYS A 500 -8.61 13.29 -21.97
CA LYS A 500 -8.31 14.62 -22.50
C LYS A 500 -8.56 15.68 -21.43
N PHE A 501 -7.62 16.60 -21.30
CA PHE A 501 -7.63 17.72 -20.36
C PHE A 501 -7.65 19.07 -21.07
N GLY A 502 -7.80 20.15 -20.29
CA GLY A 502 -7.78 21.52 -20.81
C GLY A 502 -6.39 22.02 -21.21
N SER A 503 -5.32 21.38 -20.74
CA SER A 503 -3.94 21.78 -21.01
C SER A 503 -2.94 20.65 -20.70
N ALA A 504 -1.72 20.78 -21.23
CA ALA A 504 -0.66 19.82 -20.96
C ALA A 504 -0.19 19.81 -19.49
N ALA A 505 -0.23 20.95 -18.81
CA ALA A 505 0.11 21.02 -17.39
C ALA A 505 -0.90 20.24 -16.53
N GLN A 506 -2.18 20.29 -16.91
CA GLN A 506 -3.25 19.54 -16.25
C GLN A 506 -3.16 18.03 -16.51
N ALA A 507 -2.90 17.61 -17.76
CA ALA A 507 -2.67 16.20 -18.08
C ALA A 507 -1.45 15.64 -17.33
N LYS A 508 -0.36 16.42 -17.26
CA LYS A 508 0.81 16.03 -16.47
C LYS A 508 0.49 15.95 -14.97
N ALA A 509 -0.25 16.91 -14.43
CA ALA A 509 -0.64 16.92 -13.02
C ALA A 509 -1.48 15.68 -12.69
N SER A 510 -2.51 15.37 -13.49
CA SER A 510 -3.33 14.15 -13.36
C SER A 510 -2.45 12.90 -13.33
N ALA A 511 -1.60 12.71 -14.34
CA ALA A 511 -0.71 11.55 -14.42
C ALA A 511 0.31 11.46 -13.26
N THR A 512 0.71 12.60 -12.68
CA THR A 512 1.65 12.62 -11.54
C THR A 512 0.93 12.38 -10.21
N ILE A 513 -0.31 12.87 -10.06
CA ILE A 513 -1.17 12.73 -8.88
C ILE A 513 -1.68 11.29 -8.75
N GLU A 514 -2.07 10.65 -9.86
CA GLU A 514 -2.64 9.30 -9.86
C GLU A 514 -1.61 8.22 -9.50
N TYR A 515 -0.32 8.45 -9.77
CA TYR A 515 0.71 7.42 -9.74
C TYR A 515 1.96 7.76 -8.93
N GLY A 516 1.96 8.86 -8.15
CA GLY A 516 2.99 9.15 -7.13
C GLY A 516 4.42 9.29 -7.66
N LEU A 517 4.61 9.87 -8.84
CA LEU A 517 5.88 9.70 -9.56
C LEU A 517 7.01 10.61 -9.08
N SER A 518 7.95 10.03 -8.33
CA SER A 518 9.35 10.45 -8.31
C SER A 518 10.18 9.54 -9.23
N ASP A 519 11.15 10.10 -9.96
CA ASP A 519 11.84 9.51 -11.12
C ASP A 519 12.61 8.18 -10.90
N GLU A 520 12.52 7.50 -9.74
CA GLU A 520 13.47 6.42 -9.40
C GLU A 520 12.89 5.08 -8.90
N ALA A 521 11.58 4.91 -8.70
CA ALA A 521 11.09 3.70 -8.00
C ALA A 521 10.74 2.49 -8.89
N GLU A 522 10.37 2.64 -10.16
CA GLU A 522 9.77 1.52 -10.92
C GLU A 522 10.27 1.43 -12.36
N ARG A 523 10.04 0.29 -13.01
CA ARG A 523 10.63 -0.07 -14.31
C ARG A 523 10.32 1.00 -15.36
N SER A 524 11.24 1.95 -15.54
CA SER A 524 11.28 2.80 -16.72
C SER A 524 11.50 1.88 -17.92
N CYS A 525 10.45 1.69 -18.73
CA CYS A 525 10.63 1.18 -20.07
C CYS A 525 11.48 2.21 -20.80
N THR A 526 12.78 1.91 -20.97
CA THR A 526 13.83 2.80 -21.48
C THR A 526 13.33 3.85 -22.46
N VAL A 527 13.36 5.11 -22.02
CA VAL A 527 13.40 6.36 -22.79
C VAL A 527 12.67 6.29 -24.13
N SER A 528 11.35 6.50 -24.11
CA SER A 528 10.66 6.94 -25.31
C SER A 528 11.39 8.17 -25.87
N ALA A 529 11.62 8.20 -27.18
CA ALA A 529 12.26 9.32 -27.86
C ALA A 529 11.33 10.54 -27.96
N ALA A 530 10.08 10.43 -27.50
CA ALA A 530 9.11 11.52 -27.47
C ALA A 530 9.35 12.40 -26.23
N ALA A 531 9.54 13.69 -26.45
CA ALA A 531 9.46 14.67 -25.36
C ALA A 531 8.08 14.55 -24.69
N ASP A 532 8.06 14.68 -23.36
CA ASP A 532 6.84 14.63 -22.53
C ASP A 532 6.14 13.26 -22.47
N THR A 533 6.89 12.15 -22.53
CA THR A 533 6.35 10.81 -22.31
C THR A 533 7.08 10.12 -21.17
N LEU A 534 6.32 9.59 -20.21
CA LEU A 534 6.80 8.63 -19.23
C LEU A 534 6.10 7.32 -19.53
N CYS A 535 6.80 6.20 -19.42
CA CYS A 535 6.18 4.88 -19.42
C CYS A 535 6.56 4.16 -18.15
N LEU A 536 5.53 3.74 -17.42
CA LEU A 536 5.64 2.92 -16.23
C LEU A 536 5.09 1.54 -16.53
N ALA A 537 5.62 0.53 -15.85
CA ALA A 537 5.12 -0.83 -15.87
C ALA A 537 5.14 -1.34 -14.44
N GLU A 538 3.98 -1.28 -13.79
CA GLU A 538 3.80 -1.69 -12.41
C GLU A 538 3.10 -3.05 -12.34
N PRO A 539 3.59 -3.98 -11.49
CA PRO A 539 2.83 -5.18 -11.17
C PRO A 539 1.67 -4.82 -10.24
N VAL A 540 0.43 -5.02 -10.68
CA VAL A 540 -0.74 -4.82 -9.82
C VAL A 540 -0.87 -6.00 -8.85
N SER A 541 -0.22 -5.86 -7.70
CA SER A 541 -0.31 -6.68 -6.48
C SER A 541 0.29 -8.09 -6.51
N THR A 542 0.95 -8.44 -5.41
CA THR A 542 1.56 -9.74 -5.08
C THR A 542 0.54 -10.85 -4.75
N SER A 543 -0.76 -10.61 -4.95
CA SER A 543 -1.82 -11.42 -4.35
C SER A 543 -2.30 -12.62 -5.18
N ASP A 544 -1.81 -12.81 -6.42
CA ASP A 544 -2.26 -13.90 -7.28
C ASP A 544 -1.21 -15.01 -7.47
N TYR A 545 -1.61 -16.23 -7.14
CA TYR A 545 -0.77 -17.43 -7.04
C TYR A 545 0.00 -17.73 -8.35
N TYR A 546 -0.56 -17.36 -9.50
CA TYR A 546 0.00 -17.66 -10.83
C TYR A 546 0.66 -16.45 -11.51
N GLN A 547 0.85 -15.33 -10.80
CA GLN A 547 1.23 -14.07 -11.44
C GLN A 547 0.30 -13.72 -12.62
N THR A 548 -1.02 -13.78 -12.41
CA THR A 548 -1.95 -13.01 -13.25
C THR A 548 -1.73 -11.54 -12.95
N GLU A 549 -0.61 -11.03 -13.46
CA GLU A 549 -0.23 -9.64 -13.34
C GLU A 549 -1.14 -8.84 -14.26
N THR A 550 -1.85 -7.90 -13.65
CA THR A 550 -2.33 -6.76 -14.41
C THR A 550 -1.16 -5.81 -14.54
N VAL A 551 -0.66 -5.58 -15.76
CA VAL A 551 0.39 -4.58 -16.00
C VAL A 551 -0.25 -3.30 -16.50
N GLN A 552 0.08 -2.18 -15.86
CA GLN A 552 -0.37 -0.86 -16.28
C GLN A 552 0.75 -0.14 -17.02
N VAL A 553 0.43 0.36 -18.22
CA VAL A 553 1.26 1.23 -19.03
C VAL A 553 0.63 2.59 -19.10
N LEU A 554 1.32 3.59 -18.58
CA LEU A 554 0.86 4.97 -18.49
C LEU A 554 1.73 5.86 -19.35
N ALA A 555 1.14 6.84 -20.01
CA ALA A 555 1.87 7.88 -20.72
C ALA A 555 1.01 9.11 -20.96
N TRP A 556 1.63 10.29 -21.12
CA TRP A 556 0.93 11.51 -21.52
C TRP A 556 1.55 12.10 -22.79
N LYS A 557 0.81 12.96 -23.47
CA LYS A 557 1.33 13.79 -24.57
C LYS A 557 0.41 14.98 -24.82
N GLY A 558 0.96 16.18 -24.73
CA GLY A 558 0.15 17.39 -24.80
C GLY A 558 -0.92 17.39 -23.71
N ASP A 559 -2.17 17.67 -24.06
CA ASP A 559 -3.33 17.69 -23.18
C ASP A 559 -4.00 16.31 -23.00
N TYR A 560 -3.29 15.21 -23.28
CA TYR A 560 -3.82 13.85 -23.19
C TYR A 560 -3.03 12.95 -22.25
N GLU A 561 -3.73 12.02 -21.61
CA GLU A 561 -3.19 10.90 -20.83
C GLU A 561 -3.68 9.58 -21.46
N VAL A 562 -2.84 8.55 -21.42
CA VAL A 562 -3.08 7.21 -21.96
C VAL A 562 -2.73 6.21 -20.89
N ARG A 563 -3.69 5.33 -20.58
CA ARG A 563 -3.53 4.19 -19.69
C ARG A 563 -3.84 2.91 -20.45
N VAL A 564 -3.03 1.88 -20.29
CA VAL A 564 -3.26 0.55 -20.83
C VAL A 564 -3.05 -0.47 -19.73
N THR A 565 -4.11 -1.19 -19.39
CA THR A 565 -4.15 -2.17 -18.32
C THR A 565 -4.28 -3.54 -18.95
N VAL A 566 -3.33 -4.46 -18.73
CA VAL A 566 -3.30 -5.79 -19.36
C VAL A 566 -3.36 -6.86 -18.28
N ALA A 567 -4.45 -7.61 -18.22
CA ALA A 567 -4.63 -8.73 -17.29
C ALA A 567 -4.28 -10.07 -17.96
N ILE A 568 -3.49 -10.88 -17.23
CA ILE A 568 -2.81 -12.11 -17.67
C ILE A 568 -1.63 -11.75 -18.58
N SER A 569 -0.40 -11.91 -18.13
CA SER A 569 0.74 -11.61 -19.02
C SER A 569 1.84 -12.65 -18.98
N ASP A 570 2.10 -13.20 -20.17
CA ASP A 570 3.42 -13.68 -20.54
C ASP A 570 4.23 -12.52 -21.18
N ARG A 571 5.52 -12.75 -21.43
CA ARG A 571 6.44 -11.73 -21.96
C ARG A 571 6.02 -11.15 -23.32
N ALA A 572 5.30 -11.91 -24.14
CA ALA A 572 4.95 -11.47 -25.50
C ALA A 572 3.78 -10.49 -25.48
N ASP A 573 2.77 -10.76 -24.65
CA ASP A 573 1.58 -9.93 -24.52
C ASP A 573 1.92 -8.55 -23.93
N LEU A 574 2.81 -8.50 -22.94
CA LEU A 574 3.28 -7.26 -22.35
C LEU A 574 4.05 -6.38 -23.36
N ALA A 575 4.92 -6.99 -24.17
CA ALA A 575 5.62 -6.28 -25.24
C ALA A 575 4.66 -5.71 -26.31
N GLU A 576 3.57 -6.43 -26.61
CA GLU A 576 2.54 -5.96 -27.54
C GLU A 576 1.73 -4.79 -26.96
N ALA A 577 1.40 -4.82 -25.67
CA ALA A 577 0.73 -3.72 -24.98
C ALA A 577 1.57 -2.44 -24.93
N TYR A 578 2.87 -2.55 -24.61
CA TYR A 578 3.79 -1.42 -24.66
C TYR A 578 3.86 -0.81 -26.08
N ALA A 579 3.98 -1.66 -27.10
CA ALA A 579 4.00 -1.21 -28.49
C ALA A 579 2.69 -0.51 -28.88
N TRP A 580 1.55 -0.98 -28.36
CA TRP A 580 0.25 -0.35 -28.58
C TRP A 580 0.15 1.02 -27.88
N ALA A 581 0.59 1.14 -26.63
CA ALA A 581 0.59 2.40 -25.89
C ALA A 581 1.47 3.46 -26.59
N GLU A 582 2.67 3.09 -27.03
CA GLU A 582 3.53 3.97 -27.83
C GLU A 582 2.89 4.37 -29.17
N GLN A 583 2.19 3.44 -29.82
CA GLN A 583 1.42 3.74 -31.04
C GLN A 583 0.28 4.74 -30.74
N GLN A 584 -0.42 4.57 -29.61
CA GLN A 584 -1.45 5.48 -29.15
C GLN A 584 -0.89 6.89 -28.94
N LEU A 585 0.26 7.04 -28.26
CA LEU A 585 0.94 8.33 -28.08
C LEU A 585 1.37 8.97 -29.41
N ALA A 586 1.81 8.17 -30.38
CA ALA A 586 2.20 8.68 -31.70
C ALA A 586 1.01 9.29 -32.47
N LEU A 587 -0.22 8.86 -32.18
CA LEU A 587 -1.45 9.40 -32.80
C LEU A 587 -1.93 10.71 -32.15
N LEU A 588 -1.56 10.94 -30.89
CA LEU A 588 -1.99 12.13 -30.15
C LEU A 588 -1.25 13.39 -30.63
N PRO A 589 -1.94 14.54 -30.71
CA PRO A 589 -1.31 15.79 -31.12
C PRO A 589 -0.22 16.21 -30.12
N ALA A 590 0.83 16.87 -30.61
CA ALA A 590 1.73 17.62 -29.74
C ALA A 590 1.01 18.91 -29.29
N ALA A 591 1.29 19.38 -28.07
CA ALA A 591 0.74 20.62 -27.51
C ALA A 591 0.97 21.84 -28.42
#